data_AF-A0A4Q0AJQ9-F1
#
_entry.id   AF-A0A4Q0AJQ9-F1
#
_cell.length_a   1.000
_cell.length_b   1.000
_cell.length_c   1.000
_cell.angle_alpha   90.00
_cell.angle_beta   90.00
_cell.angle_gamma   90.00
#
_symmetry.space_group_name_H-M   'P 1'
#
loop_
_entity.id
_entity.type
_entity.pdbx_description
1 polymer ?
#
loop_
_entity_poly.entity_id
_entity_poly.type
_entity_poly.pdbx_seq_one_letter_code
_entity_poly.pdbx_strand_id
1 'polypeptide(L)' 'MTDNAKSAQPKSLKQLMEELDGLVAWFEREDIDLEEALAKFQAGVELAAQIKKRLGRLENKIVLLKQKFEEQEP' A
#
# COMPACT_ATOMS: atom_id res chain seq x y z
N MET A 1 24.62 -9.92 -24.41
CA MET A 1 23.86 -10.33 -23.21
C MET A 1 22.81 -9.25 -22.97
N THR A 2 21.54 -9.59 -23.13
CA THR A 2 20.41 -8.66 -23.01
C THR A 2 19.65 -8.97 -21.72
N ASP A 3 20.01 -8.32 -20.62
CA ASP A 3 19.25 -8.40 -19.37
C ASP A 3 18.25 -7.25 -19.27
N ASN A 4 17.14 -7.50 -19.96
CA ASN A 4 15.76 -7.26 -19.59
C ASN A 4 15.47 -6.17 -18.53
N ALA A 5 14.82 -5.10 -19.00
CA ALA A 5 14.21 -4.06 -18.19
C ALA A 5 13.23 -4.65 -17.15
N LYS A 6 13.62 -4.56 -15.87
CA LYS A 6 12.78 -4.90 -14.72
C LYS A 6 11.67 -3.84 -14.61
N SER A 7 10.59 -4.04 -15.35
CA SER A 7 9.36 -3.26 -15.21
C SER A 7 8.86 -3.38 -13.77
N ALA A 8 8.98 -2.30 -12.99
CA ALA A 8 8.57 -2.25 -11.60
C ALA A 8 7.05 -2.44 -11.52
N GLN A 9 6.61 -3.66 -11.28
CA GLN A 9 5.21 -3.97 -11.04
C GLN A 9 4.74 -3.23 -9.79
N PRO A 10 3.52 -2.65 -9.79
CA PRO A 10 3.00 -1.95 -8.63
C PRO A 10 2.86 -2.91 -7.45
N LYS A 11 3.32 -2.48 -6.26
CA LYS A 11 3.28 -3.28 -5.03
C LYS A 11 1.86 -3.76 -4.71
N SER A 12 1.76 -4.99 -4.22
CA SER A 12 0.51 -5.54 -3.71
C SER A 12 0.08 -4.83 -2.41
N LEU A 13 -1.20 -4.96 -2.04
CA LEU A 13 -1.68 -4.40 -0.77
C LEU A 13 -0.92 -5.00 0.43
N LYS A 14 -0.64 -6.30 0.41
CA LYS A 14 0.14 -6.99 1.45
C LYS A 14 1.51 -6.38 1.62
N GLN A 15 2.24 -6.16 0.52
CA GLN A 15 3.57 -5.55 0.56
C GLN A 15 3.53 -4.11 1.08
N LEU A 16 2.52 -3.32 0.72
CA LEU A 16 2.38 -1.96 1.24
C LEU A 16 2.11 -1.95 2.76
N MET A 17 1.30 -2.89 3.26
CA MET A 17 1.05 -3.05 4.70
C MET A 17 2.32 -3.50 5.43
N GLU A 18 3.05 -4.48 4.90
CA GLU A 18 4.32 -4.95 5.49
C GLU A 18 5.37 -3.83 5.58
N GLU A 19 5.44 -2.96 4.57
CA GLU A 19 6.31 -1.79 4.60
C GLU A 19 5.89 -0.76 5.66
N LEU A 20 4.57 -0.59 5.88
CA LEU A 20 4.06 0.31 6.90
C LEU A 20 4.36 -0.23 8.29
N ASP A 21 4.16 -1.53 8.50
CA ASP A 21 4.49 -2.20 9.76
C ASP A 21 5.99 -2.09 10.06
N GLY A 22 6.85 -2.27 9.05
CA GLY A 22 8.29 -2.08 9.19
C GLY A 22 8.68 -0.64 9.55
N LEU A 23 7.94 0.35 9.04
CA LEU A 23 8.14 1.76 9.36
C LEU A 23 7.71 2.06 10.79
N VAL A 24 6.59 1.51 11.24
CA VAL A 24 6.12 1.62 12.64
C VAL A 24 7.12 0.97 13.59
N ALA A 25 7.60 -0.23 13.29
CA ALA A 25 8.60 -0.93 14.10
C ALA A 25 9.91 -0.15 14.22
N TRP A 26 10.30 0.61 13.21
CA TRP A 26 11.48 1.48 13.28
C TRP A 26 11.34 2.56 14.36
N PHE A 27 10.12 3.06 14.65
CA PHE A 27 9.87 4.04 15.72
C PHE A 27 9.91 3.44 17.13
N GLU A 28 10.02 2.12 17.29
CA GLU A 28 10.12 1.46 18.60
C GLU A 28 11.56 1.40 19.13
N ARG A 29 12.52 2.01 18.43
CA ARG A 29 13.94 2.02 18.79
C ARG A 29 14.21 3.02 19.92
N GLU A 30 15.19 2.70 20.76
CA GLU A 30 15.54 3.53 21.94
C GLU A 30 16.29 4.83 21.58
N ASP A 31 17.02 4.83 20.46
CA ASP A 31 17.79 5.98 19.98
C ASP A 31 17.26 6.42 18.61
N ILE A 32 16.50 7.51 18.61
CA ILE A 32 15.82 8.07 17.45
C ILE A 32 16.42 9.43 17.13
N ASP A 33 17.00 9.53 15.94
CA ASP A 33 17.35 10.81 15.34
C ASP A 33 16.09 11.52 14.81
N LEU A 34 15.94 12.81 15.12
CA LEU A 34 14.73 13.58 14.81
C LEU A 34 14.59 13.87 13.30
N GLU A 35 15.70 14.05 12.58
CA GLU A 35 15.66 14.27 11.13
C GLU A 35 15.27 12.98 10.41
N GLU A 36 15.83 11.83 10.84
CA GLU A 36 15.41 10.52 10.34
C GLU A 36 13.94 10.26 10.67
N ALA A 37 13.50 10.55 11.90
CA ALA A 37 12.11 10.39 12.33
C ALA A 37 11.14 11.18 11.44
N LEU A 38 11.47 12.43 11.09
CA LEU A 38 10.65 13.24 10.21
C LEU A 38 10.55 12.63 8.80
N ALA A 39 11.68 12.16 8.26
CA ALA A 39 11.71 11.50 6.95
C ALA A 39 10.89 10.20 6.94
N LYS A 40 11.00 9.36 7.97
CA LYS A 40 10.19 8.14 8.13
C LYS A 40 8.73 8.48 8.28
N PHE A 41 8.38 9.49 9.07
CA PHE A 41 6.99 9.90 9.25
C PHE A 41 6.34 10.30 7.92
N GLN A 42 7.04 11.14 7.13
CA GLN A 42 6.58 11.55 5.80
C GLN A 42 6.37 10.34 4.87
N ALA A 43 7.33 9.41 4.84
CA ALA A 43 7.20 8.17 4.07
C ALA A 43 6.00 7.33 4.53
N GLY A 44 5.74 7.26 5.85
CA GLY A 44 4.59 6.57 6.43
C GLY A 44 3.26 7.18 5.99
N VAL A 45 3.15 8.51 5.96
CA VAL A 45 1.96 9.23 5.48
C VAL A 45 1.69 8.92 4.01
N GLU A 46 2.73 8.96 3.17
CA GLU A 46 2.60 8.63 1.74
C GLU A 46 2.19 7.18 1.52
N LEU A 47 2.76 6.25 2.29
CA LEU A 47 2.44 4.84 2.22
C LEU A 47 0.99 4.56 2.65
N ALA A 48 0.54 5.18 3.75
CA ALA A 48 -0.84 5.09 4.22
C ALA A 48 -1.83 5.63 3.18
N ALA A 49 -1.51 6.74 2.51
CA ALA A 49 -2.33 7.28 1.42
C ALA A 49 -2.43 6.28 0.24
N GLN A 50 -1.33 5.62 -0.12
CA GLN A 50 -1.32 4.60 -1.17
C GLN A 50 -2.16 3.37 -0.80
N ILE A 51 -2.06 2.89 0.45
CA ILE A 51 -2.88 1.80 1.00
C ILE A 51 -4.36 2.16 0.91
N LYS A 52 -4.75 3.34 1.42
CA LYS A 52 -6.14 3.83 1.37
C LYS A 52 -6.67 3.87 -0.07
N LYS A 53 -5.87 4.39 -1.01
CA LYS A 53 -6.23 4.42 -2.44
C LYS A 53 -6.40 3.00 -3.00
N ARG A 54 -5.57 2.05 -2.58
CA ARG A 54 -5.65 0.65 -3.04
C ARG A 54 -6.90 -0.05 -2.52
N LEU A 55 -7.23 0.14 -1.24
CA LEU A 55 -8.44 -0.37 -0.61
C LEU A 55 -9.69 0.14 -1.32
N GLY A 56 -9.81 1.45 -1.57
CA GLY A 56 -10.95 2.01 -2.29
C GLY A 56 -11.13 1.43 -3.70
N ARG A 57 -10.03 1.14 -4.41
CA ARG A 57 -10.13 0.45 -5.72
C ARG A 57 -10.65 -0.98 -5.60
N LEU A 58 -10.26 -1.69 -4.55
CA LEU A 58 -10.74 -3.06 -4.31
C LEU A 58 -12.22 -3.06 -3.91
N GLU A 59 -12.63 -2.15 -3.04
CA GLU A 59 -14.02 -1.96 -2.63
C GLU A 59 -14.91 -1.65 -3.85
N ASN A 60 -14.52 -0.67 -4.67
CA ASN A 60 -15.26 -0.35 -5.90
C ASN A 60 -15.39 -1.55 -6.83
N LYS A 61 -14.33 -2.37 -6.95
CA LYS A 61 -14.37 -3.59 -7.76
C LYS A 61 -15.37 -4.61 -7.19
N ILE A 62 -15.42 -4.78 -5.87
CA ILE A 62 -16.39 -5.66 -5.21
C ILE A 62 -17.81 -5.17 -5.45
N VAL A 63 -18.08 -3.87 -5.28
CA VAL A 63 -19.39 -3.26 -5.53
C VAL A 63 -19.86 -3.52 -6.96
N LEU A 64 -19.01 -3.24 -7.95
CA LEU A 64 -19.34 -3.47 -9.36
C LEU A 64 -19.59 -4.95 -9.67
N LEU A 65 -18.86 -5.87 -9.02
CA LEU A 65 -19.11 -7.30 -9.20
C LEU A 65 -20.46 -7.69 -8.62
N LYS A 66 -20.81 -7.23 -7.40
CA LYS A 66 -22.11 -7.50 -6.78
C LYS A 66 -23.27 -7.02 -7.65
N GLN A 67 -23.21 -5.78 -8.15
CA GLN A 67 -24.21 -5.22 -9.06
C GLN A 67 -24.40 -6.09 -10.31
N LYS A 68 -23.29 -6.53 -10.93
CA LYS A 68 -23.34 -7.41 -12.10
C LYS A 68 -23.94 -8.79 -11.81
N PHE A 69 -23.81 -9.31 -10.59
CA PHE A 69 -24.44 -10.57 -10.20
C PHE A 69 -25.95 -10.39 -9.97
N GLU A 70 -26.34 -9.31 -9.29
CA GLU A 70 -27.75 -8.98 -9.03
C GLU A 70 -28.53 -8.69 -10.34
N GLU A 71 -27.90 -8.03 -11.32
CA GLU A 71 -28.49 -7.78 -12.65
C GLU A 71 -28.65 -9.06 -13.51
N GLN A 72 -27.98 -10.16 -13.14
CA GLN A 72 -28.02 -11.43 -13.88
C GLN A 72 -28.98 -12.47 -13.27
N GLU A 73 -29.60 -12.19 -12.13
CA GLU A 73 -30.69 -13.00 -11.61
C GLU A 73 -32.03 -12.52 -12.21
N PRO A 74 -32.81 -13.39 -12.88
CA PRO A 74 -34.12 -13.06 -13.47
C PRO A 74 -35.24 -12.86 -12.43
#